data_AF-A0A7R9A9V6-F1
#
_entry.id   AF-A0A7R9A9V6-F1
#
_cell.length_a   1.000
_cell.length_b   1.000
_cell.length_c   1.000
_cell.angle_alpha   90.00
_cell.angle_beta   90.00
_cell.angle_gamma   90.00
#
_symmetry.space_group_name_H-M   'P 1'
#
loop_
_entity.id
_entity.type
_entity.pdbx_description
1 polymer ?
#
loop_
_entity_poly.entity_id
_entity_poly.type
_entity_poly.pdbx_seq_one_letter_code
_entity_poly.pdbx_strand_id
1 'polypeptide(L)'
;MNLAEVDTIKRHNLPCLAVIGNDGGWTQILREQVPRFQSSVACLLDICMNLVLQHNDYHTVTDGYGGRGFCIKEKAEISTEIKEAMEW
;
A
#
# COMPACT_ATOMS: atom_id res chain seq x y z
N MET A 1 -0.15 7.14 -8.33
CA MET A 1 -0.40 5.87 -9.05
C MET A 1 -1.69 5.28 -8.50
N ASN A 2 -2.62 4.86 -9.35
CA ASN A 2 -3.84 4.15 -8.94
C ASN A 2 -3.61 2.65 -9.13
N LEU A 3 -4.12 1.82 -8.22
CA LEU A 3 -4.01 0.37 -8.28
C LEU A 3 -4.67 -0.24 -9.53
N ALA A 4 -5.73 0.39 -10.06
CA ALA A 4 -6.36 -0.04 -11.30
C ALA A 4 -5.45 0.10 -12.54
N GLU A 5 -4.40 0.92 -12.48
CA GLU A 5 -3.44 1.07 -13.59
C GLU A 5 -2.54 -0.16 -13.79
N VAL A 6 -2.56 -1.12 -12.86
CA VAL A 6 -1.86 -2.41 -13.02
C VAL A 6 -2.32 -3.13 -14.29
N ASP A 7 -3.61 -3.06 -14.62
CA ASP A 7 -4.14 -3.64 -15.87
C ASP A 7 -3.47 -3.01 -17.10
N THR A 8 -3.34 -1.68 -17.12
CA THR A 8 -2.65 -0.97 -18.21
C THR A 8 -1.17 -1.35 -18.28
N ILE A 9 -0.47 -1.38 -17.14
CA ILE A 9 0.94 -1.80 -17.06
C ILE A 9 1.11 -3.20 -17.65
N LYS A 10 0.24 -4.14 -17.27
CA LYS A 10 0.27 -5.51 -17.77
C LYS A 10 -0.02 -5.58 -19.27
N ARG A 11 -1.07 -4.89 -19.73
CA ARG A 11 -1.48 -4.87 -21.15
C ARG A 11 -0.38 -4.35 -22.07
N HIS A 12 0.44 -3.43 -21.58
CA HIS A 12 1.56 -2.84 -22.32
C HIS A 12 2.92 -3.49 -22.02
N ASN A 13 2.96 -4.57 -21.23
CA ASN A 13 4.19 -5.26 -20.82
C ASN A 13 5.28 -4.31 -20.29
N LEU A 14 4.88 -3.34 -19.46
CA LEU A 14 5.83 -2.39 -18.86
C LEU A 14 6.51 -3.03 -17.64
N PRO A 15 7.86 -2.98 -17.51
CA PRO A 15 8.58 -3.54 -16.38
C PRO A 15 8.49 -2.60 -15.17
N CYS A 16 7.37 -2.66 -14.45
CA CYS A 16 7.09 -1.79 -13.31
C CYS A 16 7.03 -2.58 -12.00
N LEU A 17 7.85 -2.18 -11.02
CA LEU A 17 7.78 -2.63 -9.64
C LEU A 17 7.23 -1.48 -8.78
N ALA A 18 6.05 -1.66 -8.20
CA ALA A 18 5.43 -0.69 -7.31
C ALA A 18 5.62 -1.10 -5.84
N VAL A 19 6.08 -0.17 -5.00
CA VAL A 19 6.21 -0.38 -3.54
C VAL A 19 5.15 0.46 -2.84
N ILE A 20 4.30 -0.19 -2.04
CA ILE A 20 3.23 0.47 -1.29
C ILE A 20 3.58 0.45 0.19
N GLY A 21 3.82 1.62 0.77
CA GLY A 21 3.86 1.79 2.22
C GLY A 21 2.43 1.77 2.76
N ASN A 22 2.06 0.71 3.45
CA ASN A 22 0.71 0.54 4.02
C ASN A 22 0.74 0.81 5.52
N ASP A 23 0.59 2.07 5.91
CA ASP A 23 0.53 2.53 7.30
C ASP A 23 -0.90 2.84 7.76
N GLY A 24 -1.90 2.50 6.94
CA GLY A 24 -3.32 2.61 7.28
C GLY A 24 -3.83 4.05 7.41
N GLY A 25 -3.11 5.06 6.90
CA GLY A 25 -3.53 6.44 7.03
C GLY A 25 -2.84 7.41 6.09
N TRP A 26 -3.38 8.61 5.99
CA TRP A 26 -2.65 9.78 5.48
C TRP A 26 -1.74 10.33 6.57
N THR A 27 -0.73 9.54 6.94
CA THR A 27 0.15 9.82 8.10
C THR A 27 0.96 11.10 7.95
N GLN A 28 1.25 11.52 6.73
CA GLN A 28 1.87 12.81 6.47
C GLN A 28 0.97 13.98 6.90
N ILE A 29 -0.34 13.89 6.65
CA ILE A 29 -1.32 14.90 7.10
C ILE A 29 -1.50 14.78 8.61
N LEU A 30 -1.65 13.56 9.12
CA LEU A 30 -1.81 13.28 10.55
C LEU A 30 -0.69 13.91 11.40
N ARG A 31 0.56 13.79 10.95
CA ARG A 31 1.75 14.34 11.61
C ARG A 31 1.65 15.85 11.85
N GLU A 32 1.02 16.55 10.91
CA GLU A 32 0.88 18.00 10.93
C GLU A 32 -0.45 18.44 11.58
N GLN A 33 -1.51 17.64 11.48
CA GLN A 33 -2.85 17.96 11.97
C GLN A 33 -2.98 17.82 13.49
N VAL A 34 -2.41 16.75 14.08
CA VAL A 34 -2.53 16.48 15.52
C VAL A 34 -1.89 17.60 16.36
N PRO A 35 -0.65 18.07 16.09
CA PRO A 35 -0.06 19.15 16.89
C PRO A 35 -0.78 20.50 16.74
N ARG A 36 -1.40 20.77 15.58
CA ARG A 36 -2.05 22.07 15.30
C ARG A 36 -3.50 22.13 15.78
N PHE A 37 -4.24 21.05 15.60
CA PHE A 37 -5.70 21.03 15.79
C PHE A 37 -6.15 20.02 16.84
N GLN A 38 -5.21 19.28 17.45
CA GLN A 38 -5.51 18.23 18.43
C GLN A 38 -6.51 17.20 17.89
N SER A 39 -6.50 16.97 16.57
CA SER A 39 -7.48 16.14 15.88
C SER A 39 -6.83 15.34 14.76
N SER A 40 -7.26 14.08 14.63
CA SER A 40 -6.87 13.14 13.56
C SER A 40 -8.00 12.92 12.54
N VAL A 41 -9.04 13.77 12.56
CA VAL A 41 -10.22 13.61 11.69
C VAL A 41 -9.80 13.45 10.23
N ALA A 42 -10.43 12.48 9.55
CA ALA A 42 -10.20 12.14 8.16
C ALA A 42 -8.75 11.79 7.78
N CYS A 43 -7.84 11.53 8.73
CA CYS A 43 -6.46 11.14 8.42
C CYS A 43 -6.23 9.63 8.45
N LEU A 44 -7.12 8.87 9.10
CA LEU A 44 -7.01 7.42 9.21
C LEU A 44 -7.93 6.77 8.18
N LEU A 45 -7.43 5.76 7.46
CA LEU A 45 -8.17 5.06 6.41
C LEU A 45 -9.09 3.95 6.98
N ASP A 46 -9.10 3.76 8.30
CA ASP A 46 -9.99 2.84 9.00
C ASP A 46 -11.02 3.60 9.84
N ILE A 47 -12.29 3.23 9.68
CA ILE A 47 -13.40 3.65 10.54
C ILE A 47 -14.05 2.40 11.10
N CYS A 48 -13.53 1.94 12.23
CA CYS A 48 -14.32 1.36 13.31
C CYS A 48 -13.64 1.72 14.64
N MET A 49 -14.11 2.79 15.27
CA MET A 49 -13.76 3.19 16.65
C MET A 49 -12.29 3.49 16.99
N ASN A 50 -11.51 4.20 16.17
CA ASN A 50 -10.17 4.73 16.58
C ASN A 50 -9.19 3.68 17.17
N LEU A 51 -9.44 2.38 16.99
CA LEU A 51 -8.78 1.29 17.73
C LEU A 51 -8.23 0.19 16.82
N VAL A 52 -8.58 0.20 15.54
CA VAL A 52 -8.03 -0.72 14.54
C VAL A 52 -7.58 0.10 13.33
N LEU A 53 -6.47 -0.30 12.73
CA LEU A 53 -6.03 0.13 11.40
C LEU A 53 -6.23 -1.06 10.47
N GLN A 54 -7.32 -1.05 9.70
CA GLN A 54 -7.58 -2.00 8.63
C GLN A 54 -6.59 -1.71 7.51
N HIS A 55 -5.63 -2.62 7.37
CA HIS A 55 -4.73 -2.63 6.22
C HIS A 55 -5.45 -3.33 5.07
N ASN A 56 -5.64 -2.62 3.96
CA ASN A 56 -6.15 -3.27 2.74
C ASN A 56 -5.09 -4.22 2.17
N ASP A 57 -5.52 -5.41 1.74
CA ASP A 57 -4.68 -6.40 1.10
C ASP A 57 -4.43 -6.04 -0.38
N TYR A 58 -3.62 -5.00 -0.62
CA TYR A 58 -3.33 -4.49 -1.97
C TYR A 58 -2.71 -5.54 -2.91
N HIS A 59 -1.99 -6.50 -2.34
CA HIS A 59 -1.40 -7.61 -3.09
C HIS A 59 -2.49 -8.46 -3.78
N THR A 60 -3.58 -8.79 -3.07
CA THR A 60 -4.71 -9.56 -3.62
C THR A 60 -5.41 -8.83 -4.77
N VAL A 61 -5.56 -7.51 -4.66
CA VAL A 61 -6.19 -6.71 -5.72
C VAL A 61 -5.30 -6.66 -6.97
N THR A 62 -3.99 -6.63 -6.79
CA THR A 62 -3.00 -6.61 -7.89
C THR A 62 -3.09 -7.88 -8.74
N ASP A 63 -3.27 -9.04 -8.10
CA ASP A 63 -3.46 -10.31 -8.79
C ASP A 63 -4.72 -10.30 -9.69
N GLY A 64 -5.79 -9.63 -9.23
CA GLY A 64 -7.02 -9.44 -10.00
C GLY A 64 -6.86 -8.63 -11.29
N TYR A 65 -5.86 -7.74 -11.35
CA TYR A 65 -5.53 -6.95 -12.55
C TYR A 65 -4.45 -7.59 -13.43
N GLY A 66 -4.06 -8.84 -13.16
CA GLY A 66 -3.06 -9.58 -13.94
C GLY A 66 -1.60 -9.20 -13.63
N GLY A 67 -1.38 -8.42 -12.57
CA GLY A 67 -0.06 -8.24 -11.96
C GLY A 67 0.27 -9.38 -11.00
N ARG A 68 1.35 -9.20 -10.23
CA ARG A 68 1.73 -10.12 -9.15
C ARG A 68 1.90 -9.35 -7.85
N GLY A 69 1.10 -9.67 -6.85
CA GLY A 69 1.15 -9.09 -5.51
C GLY A 69 2.14 -9.78 -4.58
N PHE A 70 2.86 -9.00 -3.78
CA PHE A 70 3.70 -9.49 -2.68
C PHE A 70 3.36 -8.73 -1.39
N CYS A 71 3.35 -9.42 -0.26
CA CYS A 71 3.05 -8.83 1.04
C CYS A 71 4.21 -9.08 2.00
N ILE A 72 4.92 -8.02 2.36
CA ILE A 72 6.04 -8.06 3.30
C ILE A 72 5.48 -7.73 4.68
N LYS A 73 5.59 -8.66 5.64
CA LYS A 73 5.12 -8.47 7.02
C LYS A 73 6.28 -8.14 7.95
N GLU A 74 7.44 -8.70 7.67
CA GLU A 74 8.64 -8.56 8.47
C GLU A 74 9.76 -7.88 7.68
N LYS A 75 10.55 -7.04 8.36
CA LYS A 75 11.64 -6.28 7.73
C LYS A 75 12.70 -7.19 7.09
N ALA A 76 12.89 -8.39 7.63
CA ALA A 76 13.84 -9.37 7.11
C ALA A 76 13.46 -9.90 5.72
N GLU A 77 12.18 -9.84 5.34
CA GLU A 77 11.67 -10.35 4.07
C GLU A 77 11.94 -9.38 2.90
N ILE A 78 12.15 -8.09 3.18
CA ILE A 78 12.24 -7.02 2.17
C ILE A 78 13.22 -7.35 1.04
N SER A 79 14.44 -7.78 1.38
CA SER A 79 15.45 -8.06 0.36
C SER A 79 15.14 -9.29 -0.48
N THR A 80 14.40 -10.25 0.07
CA THR A 80 14.02 -11.47 -0.62
C THR A 80 12.89 -11.18 -1.59
N GLU A 81 11.85 -10.46 -1.13
CA GLU A 81 10.63 -10.30 -1.94
C GLU A 81 10.84 -9.28 -3.05
N ILE A 82 11.69 -8.27 -2.82
CA ILE A 82 12.10 -7.35 -3.89
C ILE A 82 12.86 -8.10 -4.99
N LYS A 83 13.71 -9.08 -4.64
CA LYS A 83 14.41 -9.89 -5.66
C LYS A 83 13.44 -10.76 -6.44
N GLU A 84 12.56 -11.48 -5.75
CA GLU A 84 11.55 -12.30 -6.42
C GLU A 84 10.66 -11.46 -7.35
N ALA A 85 10.27 -10.25 -6.93
CA ALA A 85 9.46 -9.36 -7.73
C ALA A 85 10.20 -8.78 -8.96
N MET A 86 11.53 -8.64 -8.90
CA MET A 86 12.35 -8.22 -10.05
C MET A 86 12.58 -9.33 -11.08
N GLU A 87 12.45 -10.59 -10.67
CA GLU A 87 12.66 -11.77 -11.52
C GLU A 87 11.39 -12.22 -12.27
N TRP A 88 10.23 -11.65 -11.93
CA TRP A 88 8.95 -11.88 -12.60
C TRP A 88 8.80 -11.08 -13.89
#